data_AF-A0A1S3C638-F1
#
_entry.id   AF-A0A1S3C638-F1
#
_cell.length_a   1.000
_cell.length_b   1.000
_cell.length_c   1.000
_cell.angle_alpha   90.00
_cell.angle_beta   90.00
_cell.angle_gamma   90.00
#
_symmetry.space_group_name_H-M   'P 1'
#
loop_
_entity.id
_entity.type
_entity.pdbx_description
1 polymer ?
#
loop_
_entity_poly.entity_id
_entity_poly.type
_entity_poly.pdbx_seq_one_letter_code
_entity_poly.pdbx_strand_id
1 'polypeptide(L)'
;MNAMKLVNVCKDRLQAMRESGWVSLLERVSNFYNSHDIEVLKMDAMFLVRGRKSRKSQPITNLHHYRVEVFYVIDMQLQELNNRYTESSTELLLCIACLNPSNSFVAFNRQKLSRLAQFFPRNFSAIELSMLEDQFQNYIIDIRSKFVELKSIGDIAVKMVVTKRYKIYPLVYRLLTLALILLIAIATVERTFSAMNIVKTRLHNRMGDQWMKDLLNKLDNKHIMDRFQNMRTRTGQL
;
A
#
# COMPACT_ATOMS: atom_id res chain seq x y z
N MET A 1 0.57 6.79 13.36
CA MET A 1 0.26 5.39 12.98
C MET A 1 0.84 5.13 11.59
N ASN A 2 1.55 4.02 11.37
CA ASN A 2 2.19 3.72 10.08
C ASN A 2 1.23 2.87 9.24
N ALA A 3 0.80 3.36 8.08
CA ALA A 3 -0.14 2.66 7.19
C ALA A 3 0.32 1.24 6.84
N MET A 4 1.63 1.00 6.71
CA MET A 4 2.17 -0.33 6.44
C MET A 4 2.00 -1.31 7.60
N LYS A 5 2.03 -0.82 8.85
CA LYS A 5 1.71 -1.67 9.99
C LYS A 5 0.26 -2.15 9.94
N LEU A 6 -0.67 -1.29 9.51
CA LEU A 6 -2.06 -1.67 9.33
C LEU A 6 -2.23 -2.70 8.20
N VAL A 7 -1.54 -2.50 7.08
CA VAL A 7 -1.55 -3.47 5.96
C VAL A 7 -1.07 -4.86 6.44
N ASN A 8 0.03 -4.93 7.19
CA ASN A 8 0.54 -6.19 7.72
C ASN A 8 -0.45 -6.83 8.70
N VAL A 9 -0.99 -6.06 9.64
CA VAL A 9 -2.04 -6.55 10.56
C VAL A 9 -3.26 -7.07 9.78
N CYS A 10 -3.66 -6.39 8.70
CA CYS A 10 -4.75 -6.87 7.85
C CYS A 10 -4.40 -8.20 7.17
N LYS A 11 -3.19 -8.35 6.63
CA LYS A 11 -2.72 -9.62 6.04
C LYS A 11 -2.74 -10.74 7.09
N ASP A 12 -2.20 -10.50 8.27
CA ASP A 12 -2.15 -11.49 9.36
C ASP A 12 -3.56 -11.91 9.81
N ARG A 13 -4.49 -10.95 9.91
CA ARG A 13 -5.89 -11.25 10.28
C ARG A 13 -6.63 -12.04 9.20
N LEU A 14 -6.41 -11.72 7.92
CA LEU A 14 -6.98 -12.49 6.81
C LEU A 14 -6.42 -13.92 6.78
N GLN A 15 -5.12 -14.09 7.01
CA GLN A 15 -4.48 -15.40 7.10
C GLN A 15 -5.03 -16.21 8.27
N ALA A 16 -5.12 -15.61 9.46
CA ALA A 16 -5.70 -16.28 10.64
C ALA A 16 -7.16 -16.70 10.39
N MET A 17 -7.94 -15.84 9.72
CA MET A 17 -9.32 -16.14 9.35
C MET A 17 -9.42 -17.33 8.38
N ARG A 18 -8.44 -17.46 7.47
CA ARG A 18 -8.34 -18.53 6.49
C ARG A 18 -7.92 -19.88 7.08
N GLU A 19 -7.02 -19.86 8.06
CA GLU A 19 -6.42 -21.06 8.63
C GLU A 19 -7.25 -21.64 9.78
N SER A 20 -7.69 -20.80 10.71
CA SER A 20 -8.35 -21.24 11.95
C SER A 20 -9.65 -20.49 12.28
N GLY A 21 -9.93 -19.37 11.62
CA GLY A 21 -11.07 -18.50 11.95
C GLY A 21 -12.45 -18.95 11.45
N TRP A 22 -12.54 -20.02 10.66
CA TRP A 22 -13.82 -20.47 10.08
C TRP A 22 -14.90 -20.75 11.13
N VAL A 23 -14.56 -21.48 12.19
CA VAL A 23 -15.53 -21.88 13.23
C VAL A 23 -16.07 -20.65 13.95
N SER A 24 -15.18 -19.74 14.36
CA SER A 24 -15.55 -18.48 15.02
C SER A 24 -16.37 -17.58 14.11
N LEU A 25 -16.06 -17.53 12.81
CA LEU A 25 -16.86 -16.78 11.84
C LEU A 25 -18.28 -17.33 11.75
N LEU A 26 -18.41 -18.66 11.61
CA LEU A 26 -19.71 -19.33 11.51
C LEU A 26 -20.56 -19.07 12.76
N GLU A 27 -19.97 -19.17 13.95
CA GLU A 27 -20.63 -18.88 15.22
C GLU A 27 -21.11 -17.42 15.29
N ARG A 28 -20.26 -16.46 14.92
CA ARG A 28 -20.63 -15.04 14.90
C ARG A 28 -21.76 -14.74 13.92
N VAL A 29 -21.75 -15.37 12.75
CA VAL A 29 -22.83 -15.23 11.76
C VAL A 29 -24.11 -15.83 12.31
N SER A 30 -24.08 -17.04 12.87
CA SER A 30 -25.26 -17.66 13.49
C SER A 30 -25.84 -16.80 14.61
N ASN A 31 -25.00 -16.25 15.49
CA ASN A 31 -25.43 -15.36 16.57
C ASN A 31 -26.07 -14.08 16.04
N PHE A 32 -25.52 -13.51 14.96
CA PHE A 32 -26.10 -12.34 14.31
C PHE A 32 -27.48 -12.64 13.71
N TYR A 33 -27.66 -13.79 13.07
CA TYR A 33 -28.95 -14.19 12.51
C TYR A 33 -29.99 -14.40 13.62
N ASN A 34 -29.60 -15.11 14.69
CA ASN A 34 -30.44 -15.33 15.85
C ASN A 34 -30.86 -14.02 16.53
N SER A 35 -29.96 -13.02 16.61
CA SER A 35 -30.28 -11.73 17.22
C SER A 35 -31.21 -10.85 16.39
N HIS A 36 -31.48 -11.21 15.14
CA HIS A 36 -32.34 -10.45 14.21
C HIS A 36 -33.55 -11.28 13.74
N ASP A 37 -33.86 -12.40 14.41
CA ASP A 37 -34.93 -13.35 14.04
C ASP A 37 -34.87 -13.81 12.57
N ILE A 38 -33.65 -13.91 12.01
CA ILE A 38 -33.42 -14.42 10.66
C ILE A 38 -33.18 -15.92 10.74
N GLU A 39 -33.95 -16.70 9.98
CA GLU A 39 -33.80 -18.16 9.94
C GLU A 39 -32.38 -18.55 9.48
N VAL A 40 -31.68 -19.30 10.34
CA VAL A 40 -30.33 -19.77 10.05
C VAL A 40 -30.40 -20.90 9.03
N LEU A 41 -29.68 -20.71 7.93
CA LEU A 41 -29.56 -21.72 6.88
C LEU A 41 -28.95 -23.02 7.42
N LYS A 42 -29.60 -24.16 7.17
CA LYS A 42 -29.09 -25.48 7.58
C LYS A 42 -27.80 -25.82 6.83
N MET A 43 -26.67 -25.78 7.53
CA MET A 43 -25.34 -25.93 6.94
C MET A 43 -25.07 -27.33 6.37
N ASP A 44 -25.68 -28.36 6.95
CA ASP A 44 -25.57 -29.75 6.47
C ASP A 44 -26.53 -30.07 5.30
N ALA A 45 -27.44 -29.16 4.97
CA ALA A 45 -28.33 -29.35 3.84
C ALA A 45 -27.57 -29.23 2.51
N MET A 46 -28.11 -29.89 1.48
CA MET A 46 -27.56 -29.84 0.13
C MET A 46 -27.68 -28.43 -0.44
N PHE A 47 -26.60 -27.91 -1.00
CA PHE A 47 -26.60 -26.61 -1.66
C PHE A 47 -27.34 -26.71 -2.99
N LEU A 48 -28.38 -25.90 -3.14
CA LEU A 48 -29.23 -25.88 -4.33
C LEU A 48 -28.84 -24.70 -5.22
N VAL A 49 -28.21 -24.99 -6.37
CA VAL A 49 -27.94 -23.98 -7.40
C VAL A 49 -29.26 -23.58 -8.06
N ARG A 50 -29.70 -22.33 -7.85
CA ARG A 50 -30.90 -21.78 -8.51
C ARG A 50 -30.68 -21.74 -10.03
N GLY A 51 -31.45 -22.52 -10.80
CA GLY A 51 -31.54 -22.41 -12.26
C GLY A 51 -30.85 -23.47 -13.12
N ARG A 52 -29.99 -24.35 -12.56
CA ARG A 52 -29.47 -25.51 -13.32
C ARG A 52 -29.32 -26.74 -12.41
N LYS A 53 -30.16 -27.75 -12.62
CA LYS A 53 -29.89 -29.10 -12.12
C LYS A 53 -28.66 -29.63 -12.87
N SER A 54 -27.48 -29.49 -12.27
CA SER A 54 -26.28 -30.15 -12.77
C SER A 54 -26.45 -31.65 -12.59
N ARG A 55 -26.87 -32.36 -13.66
CA ARG A 55 -27.16 -33.81 -13.63
C ARG A 55 -25.93 -34.70 -13.36
N LYS A 56 -24.75 -34.12 -13.11
CA LYS A 56 -23.46 -34.83 -12.90
C LYS A 56 -22.60 -34.28 -11.76
N SER A 57 -23.07 -33.30 -10.97
CA SER A 57 -22.31 -32.75 -9.85
C SER A 57 -22.48 -33.61 -8.60
N GLN A 58 -21.40 -33.87 -7.87
CA GLN A 58 -21.50 -34.41 -6.52
C GLN A 58 -22.34 -33.46 -5.64
N PRO A 59 -23.17 -33.99 -4.72
CA PRO A 59 -23.92 -33.16 -3.80
C PRO A 59 -22.95 -32.45 -2.85
N ILE A 60 -22.84 -31.13 -2.96
CA ILE A 60 -22.09 -30.31 -2.01
C ILE A 60 -23.04 -29.76 -0.94
N THR A 61 -22.59 -29.71 0.30
CA THR A 61 -23.35 -29.10 1.40
C THR A 61 -23.24 -27.58 1.35
N ASN A 62 -24.21 -26.90 1.98
CA ASN A 62 -24.15 -25.45 2.18
C ASN A 62 -22.84 -25.05 2.90
N LEU A 63 -22.44 -25.82 3.92
CA LEU A 63 -21.18 -25.62 4.65
C LEU A 63 -19.98 -25.60 3.70
N HIS A 64 -19.87 -26.60 2.82
CA HIS A 64 -18.77 -26.68 1.87
C HIS A 64 -18.77 -25.52 0.89
N HIS A 65 -19.93 -25.20 0.31
CA HIS A 65 -20.07 -24.11 -0.65
C HIS A 65 -19.63 -22.77 -0.06
N TYR A 66 -20.23 -22.34 1.07
CA TYR A 66 -19.90 -21.05 1.68
C TYR A 66 -18.48 -21.00 2.21
N ARG A 67 -17.94 -22.11 2.71
CA ARG A 67 -16.54 -22.17 3.13
C ARG A 67 -15.60 -21.92 1.96
N VAL A 68 -15.85 -22.54 0.82
CA VAL A 68 -15.05 -22.33 -0.40
C VAL A 68 -15.17 -20.89 -0.90
N GLU A 69 -16.37 -20.33 -0.98
CA GLU A 69 -16.58 -18.94 -1.45
C GLU A 69 -15.88 -17.91 -0.55
N VAL A 70 -16.03 -18.05 0.79
CA VAL A 70 -15.37 -17.14 1.74
C VAL A 70 -13.85 -17.28 1.67
N PHE A 71 -13.34 -18.51 1.59
CA PHE A 71 -11.90 -18.74 1.45
C PHE A 71 -11.36 -18.20 0.14
N TYR A 72 -12.10 -18.35 -0.96
CA TYR A 72 -11.73 -17.79 -2.26
C TYR A 72 -11.62 -16.26 -2.18
N VAL A 73 -12.56 -15.57 -1.54
CA VAL A 73 -12.49 -14.12 -1.33
C VAL A 73 -11.27 -13.75 -0.49
N ILE A 74 -11.02 -14.46 0.61
CA ILE A 74 -9.85 -14.19 1.47
C ILE A 74 -8.54 -14.38 0.69
N ASP A 75 -8.42 -15.50 -0.04
CA ASP A 75 -7.23 -15.84 -0.81
C ASP A 75 -6.98 -14.78 -1.92
N MET A 76 -8.04 -14.31 -2.59
CA MET A 76 -7.95 -13.20 -3.55
C MET A 76 -7.50 -11.89 -2.89
N GLN A 77 -8.04 -11.54 -1.72
CA GLN A 77 -7.65 -10.30 -1.02
C GLN A 77 -6.19 -10.37 -0.56
N LEU A 78 -5.75 -11.52 -0.03
CA LEU A 78 -4.36 -11.75 0.35
C LEU A 78 -3.43 -11.65 -0.87
N GLN A 79 -3.80 -12.28 -1.99
CA GLN A 79 -3.04 -12.20 -3.23
C GLN A 79 -2.93 -10.76 -3.72
N GLU A 80 -4.02 -10.01 -3.73
CA GLU A 80 -4.02 -8.61 -4.17
C GLU A 80 -3.15 -7.73 -3.25
N LEU A 81 -3.26 -7.91 -1.93
CA LEU A 81 -2.41 -7.21 -0.96
C LEU A 81 -0.93 -7.57 -1.11
N ASN A 82 -0.60 -8.82 -1.44
CA ASN A 82 0.78 -9.26 -1.66
C ASN A 82 1.35 -8.75 -2.98
N ASN A 83 0.52 -8.68 -4.03
CA ASN A 83 0.93 -8.13 -5.33
C ASN A 83 1.15 -6.61 -5.25
N ARG A 84 0.26 -5.89 -4.57
CA ARG A 84 0.36 -4.42 -4.45
C ARG A 84 1.46 -3.98 -3.49
N TYR A 85 1.64 -4.73 -2.39
CA TYR A 85 2.61 -4.44 -1.34
C TYR A 85 3.67 -5.53 -1.30
N THR A 86 4.50 -5.56 -2.35
CA THR A 86 5.73 -6.36 -2.42
C THR A 86 6.71 -5.94 -1.34
N GLU A 87 7.63 -6.84 -0.96
CA GLU A 87 8.65 -6.55 0.04
C GLU A 87 9.40 -5.24 -0.24
N SER A 88 9.82 -5.01 -1.49
CA SER A 88 10.51 -3.77 -1.87
C SER A 88 9.63 -2.51 -1.77
N SER A 89 8.35 -2.58 -2.15
CA SER A 89 7.43 -1.43 -2.02
C SER A 89 7.09 -1.15 -0.56
N THR A 90 6.99 -2.19 0.28
CA THR A 90 6.81 -2.03 1.72
C THR A 90 8.03 -1.39 2.37
N GLU A 91 9.24 -1.85 2.02
CA GLU A 91 10.50 -1.29 2.50
C GLU A 91 10.61 0.19 2.12
N LEU A 92 10.31 0.54 0.86
CA LEU A 92 10.28 1.91 0.37
C LEU A 92 9.35 2.81 1.20
N LEU A 93 8.10 2.39 1.41
CA LEU A 93 7.12 3.16 2.19
C LEU A 93 7.51 3.28 3.67
N LEU A 94 8.10 2.23 4.25
CA LEU A 94 8.66 2.27 5.61
C LEU A 94 9.81 3.27 5.73
N CYS A 95 10.63 3.38 4.69
CA CYS A 95 11.71 4.35 4.64
C CYS A 95 11.18 5.79 4.50
N ILE A 96 10.17 6.04 3.65
CA ILE A 96 9.50 7.34 3.54
C ILE A 96 8.85 7.76 4.86
N ALA A 97 8.27 6.81 5.60
CA ALA A 97 7.67 7.08 6.90
C ALA A 97 8.66 7.65 7.94
N CYS A 98 9.97 7.45 7.73
CA CYS A 98 11.02 8.01 8.59
C CYS A 98 11.23 9.53 8.38
N LEU A 99 10.65 10.12 7.31
CA LEU A 99 10.64 11.56 7.08
C LEU A 99 9.53 12.29 7.86
N ASN A 100 8.67 11.57 8.58
CA ASN A 100 7.55 12.18 9.29
C ASN A 100 8.04 13.11 10.43
N PRO A 101 7.67 14.41 10.42
CA PRO A 101 8.07 15.36 11.47
C PRO A 101 7.33 15.18 12.80
N SER A 102 6.22 14.44 12.81
CA SER A 102 5.36 14.26 13.98
C SER A 102 6.15 13.85 15.23
N ASN A 103 5.71 14.36 16.38
CA ASN A 103 6.32 14.10 17.69
C ASN A 103 7.84 14.38 17.69
N SER A 104 8.27 15.54 17.17
CA SER A 104 9.69 15.92 17.16
C SER A 104 10.59 14.94 16.39
N PHE A 105 10.13 14.51 15.21
CA PHE A 105 10.87 13.60 14.34
C PHE A 105 11.22 12.26 15.02
N VAL A 106 10.33 11.71 15.84
CA VAL A 106 10.54 10.40 16.51
C VAL A 106 10.71 9.25 15.51
N ALA A 107 10.08 9.36 14.33
CA ALA A 107 10.20 8.35 13.28
C ALA A 107 11.56 8.39 12.54
N PHE A 108 12.38 9.41 12.77
CA PHE A 108 13.64 9.60 12.05
C PHE A 108 14.61 8.45 12.30
N ASN A 109 15.06 7.83 11.21
CA ASN A 109 16.01 6.73 11.24
C ASN A 109 16.97 6.86 10.05
N ARG A 110 18.24 7.16 10.35
CA ARG A 110 19.27 7.41 9.32
C ARG A 110 19.46 6.22 8.38
N GLN A 111 19.60 5.01 8.92
CA GLN A 111 19.81 3.80 8.13
C GLN A 111 18.67 3.58 7.12
N LYS A 112 17.42 3.76 7.55
CA LYS A 112 16.25 3.66 6.66
C LYS A 112 16.18 4.78 5.63
N LEU A 113 16.60 6.00 5.97
CA LEU A 113 16.65 7.10 5.01
C LEU A 113 17.78 6.96 4.00
N SER A 114 18.92 6.39 4.40
CA SER A 114 20.00 6.04 3.48
C SER A 114 19.59 4.89 2.57
N ARG A 115 18.84 3.92 3.10
CA ARG A 115 18.16 2.90 2.29
C ARG A 115 17.15 3.52 1.32
N LEU A 116 16.40 4.54 1.72
CA LEU A 116 15.51 5.29 0.83
C LEU A 116 16.26 5.85 -0.38
N ALA A 117 17.43 6.45 -0.15
CA ALA A 117 18.23 7.04 -1.22
C ALA A 117 18.74 5.99 -2.22
N GLN A 118 19.02 4.76 -1.76
CA GLN A 118 19.42 3.63 -2.62
C GLN A 118 18.32 3.19 -3.60
N PHE A 119 17.04 3.44 -3.31
CA PHE A 119 15.95 3.23 -4.28
C PHE A 119 16.00 4.20 -5.47
N PHE A 120 16.86 5.23 -5.42
CA PHE A 120 17.02 6.24 -6.47
C PHE A 120 18.45 6.26 -7.04
N PRO A 121 18.91 5.16 -7.68
CA PRO A 121 20.31 5.02 -8.10
C PRO A 121 20.77 6.03 -9.16
N ARG A 122 19.86 6.69 -9.90
CA ARG A 122 20.22 7.78 -10.82
C ARG A 122 20.15 9.17 -10.20
N ASN A 123 19.70 9.28 -8.94
CA ASN A 123 19.62 10.55 -8.23
C ASN A 123 20.73 10.72 -7.18
N PHE A 124 21.38 9.63 -6.78
CA PHE A 124 22.48 9.62 -5.82
C PHE A 124 23.62 8.75 -6.34
N SER A 125 24.81 9.34 -6.48
CA SER A 125 26.07 8.60 -6.64
C SER A 125 26.51 7.94 -5.33
N ALA A 126 27.45 6.99 -5.40
CA ALA A 126 28.01 6.34 -4.19
C ALA A 126 28.65 7.36 -3.23
N ILE A 127 29.31 8.40 -3.76
CA ILE A 127 29.89 9.48 -2.97
C ILE A 127 28.80 10.31 -2.29
N GLU A 128 27.75 10.68 -3.02
CA GLU A 128 26.62 11.43 -2.46
C GLU A 128 25.87 10.63 -1.39
N LEU A 129 25.78 9.30 -1.50
CA LEU A 129 25.18 8.46 -0.45
C LEU A 129 25.98 8.53 0.87
N SER A 130 27.32 8.54 0.78
CA SER A 130 28.17 8.74 1.97
C SER A 130 27.97 10.13 2.57
N MET A 131 28.00 11.18 1.74
CA MET A 131 27.80 12.56 2.20
C MET A 131 26.39 12.81 2.76
N LEU A 132 25.39 12.09 2.26
CA LEU A 132 24.02 12.17 2.75
C LEU A 132 23.93 11.67 4.20
N GLU A 133 24.65 10.61 4.55
CA GLU A 133 24.70 10.10 5.94
C GLU A 133 25.25 11.17 6.90
N ASP A 134 26.30 11.90 6.49
CA ASP A 134 26.85 13.01 7.26
C ASP A 134 25.87 14.18 7.37
N GLN A 135 25.19 14.53 6.26
CA GLN A 135 24.17 15.59 6.28
C GLN A 135 23.02 15.24 7.21
N PHE A 136 22.60 13.97 7.32
CA PHE A 136 21.53 13.56 8.23
C PHE A 136 21.85 13.85 9.70
N GLN A 137 23.12 13.70 10.12
CA GLN A 137 23.54 13.97 11.50
C GLN A 137 23.33 15.43 11.87
N ASN A 138 23.83 16.32 11.01
CA ASN A 138 23.73 17.76 11.22
C ASN A 138 22.31 18.26 11.02
N TYR A 139 21.60 17.70 10.04
CA TYR A 139 20.22 18.03 9.72
C TYR A 139 19.32 17.85 10.94
N ILE A 140 19.25 16.64 11.51
CA ILE A 140 18.29 16.35 12.58
C ILE A 140 18.50 17.24 13.81
N ILE A 141 19.76 17.56 14.14
CA ILE A 141 20.10 18.44 15.26
C ILE A 141 19.60 19.88 14.99
N ASP A 142 19.84 20.40 13.78
CA ASP A 142 19.46 21.77 13.43
C ASP A 142 17.94 21.95 13.31
N ILE A 143 17.24 21.03 12.65
CA ILE A 143 15.79 21.18 12.40
C ILE A 143 14.92 20.77 13.58
N ARG A 144 15.28 19.78 14.41
CA ARG A 144 14.39 19.24 15.46
C ARG A 144 13.89 20.31 16.43
N SER A 145 14.72 21.30 16.79
CA SER A 145 14.33 22.40 17.67
C SER A 145 13.61 23.55 16.95
N LYS A 146 13.81 23.71 15.64
CA LYS A 146 13.34 24.86 14.85
C LYS A 146 12.07 24.54 14.04
N PHE A 147 11.78 23.27 13.82
CA PHE A 147 10.70 22.75 12.98
C PHE A 147 9.61 22.13 13.86
N VAL A 148 9.13 22.92 14.82
CA VAL A 148 8.06 22.54 15.75
C VAL A 148 6.71 22.51 15.01
N GLU A 149 5.83 21.59 15.42
CA GLU A 149 4.43 21.47 14.97
C GLU A 149 4.17 21.19 13.48
N LEU A 150 5.17 20.71 12.74
CA LEU A 150 4.94 20.27 11.36
C LEU A 150 4.15 18.96 11.31
N LYS A 151 3.16 18.88 10.41
CA LYS A 151 2.24 17.74 10.30
C LYS A 151 2.54 16.86 9.09
N SER A 152 3.17 17.40 8.06
CA SER A 152 3.43 16.71 6.80
C SER A 152 4.87 16.84 6.33
N ILE A 153 5.29 15.90 5.47
CA ILE A 153 6.57 15.97 4.75
C ILE A 153 6.62 17.22 3.85
N GLY A 154 5.47 17.64 3.31
CA GLY A 154 5.34 18.86 2.53
C GLY A 154 5.68 20.10 3.35
N ASP A 155 5.24 20.15 4.61
CA ASP A 155 5.51 21.29 5.50
C ASP A 155 7.02 21.41 5.78
N ILE A 156 7.72 20.27 5.91
CA ILE A 156 9.19 20.25 6.04
C ILE A 156 9.82 20.89 4.81
N ALA A 157 9.44 20.44 3.61
CA ALA A 157 10.02 20.93 2.37
C ALA A 157 9.82 22.46 2.21
N VAL A 158 8.60 22.94 2.45
CA VAL A 158 8.28 24.38 2.42
C VAL A 158 9.13 25.14 3.44
N LYS A 159 9.21 24.67 4.69
CA LYS A 159 9.97 25.35 5.75
C LYS A 159 11.48 25.32 5.50
N MET A 160 12.02 24.27 4.87
CA MET A 160 13.42 24.21 4.44
C MET A 160 13.75 25.26 3.37
N VAL A 161 12.81 25.56 2.47
CA VAL A 161 12.97 26.61 1.46
C VAL A 161 12.93 27.99 2.12
N VAL A 162 11.90 28.27 2.92
CA VAL A 162 11.72 29.54 3.62
C VAL A 162 12.94 29.87 4.49
N THR A 163 13.48 28.88 5.19
CA THR A 163 14.65 29.06 6.06
C THR A 163 15.99 28.92 5.35
N LYS A 164 16.00 28.79 4.02
CA LYS A 164 17.18 28.58 3.16
C LYS A 164 18.02 27.34 3.51
N ARG A 165 17.51 26.44 4.36
CA ARG A 165 18.16 25.18 4.76
C ARG A 165 18.35 24.19 3.62
N TYR A 166 17.56 24.30 2.55
CA TYR A 166 17.78 23.50 1.34
C TYR A 166 19.17 23.71 0.72
N LYS A 167 19.84 24.85 0.98
CA LYS A 167 21.23 25.10 0.57
C LYS A 167 22.25 24.46 1.51
N ILE A 168 21.92 24.33 2.79
CA ILE A 168 22.78 23.74 3.83
C ILE A 168 22.73 22.21 3.77
N TYR A 169 21.53 21.65 3.54
CA TYR A 169 21.28 20.21 3.44
C TYR A 169 20.72 19.83 2.07
N PRO A 170 21.48 20.04 0.97
CA PRO A 170 20.97 19.84 -0.39
C PRO A 170 20.62 18.38 -0.71
N LEU A 171 21.32 17.41 -0.12
CA LEU A 171 21.07 15.99 -0.37
C LEU A 171 19.81 15.52 0.38
N VAL A 172 19.63 15.97 1.62
CA VAL A 172 18.40 15.73 2.40
C VAL A 172 17.19 16.35 1.70
N TYR A 173 17.32 17.59 1.23
CA TYR A 173 16.26 18.26 0.49
C TYR A 173 15.91 17.54 -0.83
N ARG A 174 16.92 17.04 -1.54
CA ARG A 174 16.72 16.20 -2.73
C ARG A 174 15.93 14.93 -2.39
N LEU A 175 16.30 14.21 -1.32
CA LEU A 175 15.59 13.00 -0.88
C LEU A 175 14.14 13.29 -0.50
N LEU A 176 13.89 14.37 0.24
CA LEU A 176 12.54 14.85 0.59
C LEU A 176 11.70 15.13 -0.65
N THR A 177 12.27 15.80 -1.65
CA THR A 177 11.59 16.12 -2.90
C THR A 177 11.23 14.85 -3.68
N LEU A 178 12.14 13.89 -3.77
CA LEU A 178 11.89 12.59 -4.42
C LEU A 178 10.79 11.81 -3.71
N ALA A 179 10.79 11.78 -2.38
CA ALA A 179 9.75 11.14 -1.58
C ALA A 179 8.38 11.79 -1.83
N LEU A 180 8.31 13.13 -1.88
CA LEU A 180 7.06 13.85 -2.18
C LEU A 180 6.54 13.55 -3.58
N ILE A 181 7.40 13.58 -4.61
CA ILE A 181 6.99 13.28 -5.98
C ILE A 181 6.48 11.84 -6.08
N LEU A 182 7.16 10.90 -5.44
CA LEU A 182 6.74 9.51 -5.40
C LEU A 182 5.38 9.33 -4.71
N LEU A 183 5.16 9.96 -3.55
CA LEU A 183 3.86 9.92 -2.86
C LEU A 183 2.73 10.50 -3.72
N ILE A 184 3.00 11.57 -4.47
CA ILE A 184 2.04 12.16 -5.43
C ILE A 184 1.75 11.18 -6.57
N ALA A 185 2.78 10.53 -7.11
CA ALA A 185 2.62 9.54 -8.18
C ALA A 185 1.76 8.36 -7.71
N ILE A 186 2.06 7.80 -6.52
CA ILE A 186 1.29 6.70 -5.90
C ILE A 186 -0.17 7.12 -5.71
N ALA A 187 -0.43 8.28 -5.09
CA ALA A 187 -1.79 8.77 -4.85
C ALA A 187 -2.57 9.03 -6.15
N THR A 188 -1.89 9.45 -7.22
CA THR A 188 -2.53 9.70 -8.52
C THR A 188 -2.94 8.37 -9.16
N VAL A 189 -2.06 7.37 -9.14
CA VAL A 189 -2.37 6.03 -9.64
C VAL A 189 -3.54 5.43 -8.86
N GLU A 190 -3.52 5.49 -7.53
CA GLU A 190 -4.63 5.02 -6.69
C GLU A 190 -5.96 5.73 -6.98
N ARG A 191 -5.95 7.06 -7.15
CA ARG A 191 -7.14 7.83 -7.53
C ARG A 191 -7.70 7.39 -8.88
N THR A 192 -6.84 7.19 -9.89
CA THR A 192 -7.28 6.72 -11.20
C THR A 192 -7.89 5.33 -11.14
N PHE A 193 -7.31 4.41 -10.35
CA PHE A 193 -7.89 3.09 -10.12
C PHE A 193 -9.22 3.15 -9.38
N SER A 194 -9.34 3.99 -8.35
CA SER A 194 -10.61 4.17 -7.63
C SER A 194 -11.71 4.68 -8.57
N ALA A 195 -11.41 5.68 -9.40
CA ALA A 195 -12.34 6.20 -10.39
C ALA A 195 -12.75 5.12 -11.42
N MET A 196 -11.77 4.37 -11.92
CA MET A 196 -12.01 3.27 -12.86
C MET A 196 -12.90 2.18 -12.26
N ASN A 197 -12.70 1.84 -10.98
CA ASN A 197 -13.52 0.86 -10.30
C ASN A 197 -14.96 1.36 -10.11
N ILE A 198 -15.14 2.64 -9.74
CA ILE A 198 -16.48 3.26 -9.67
C ILE A 198 -17.18 3.21 -11.02
N VAL A 199 -16.49 3.52 -12.11
CA VAL A 199 -17.04 3.44 -13.47
C VAL A 199 -17.40 2.00 -13.84
N LYS A 200 -16.54 1.02 -13.51
CA LYS A 200 -16.82 -0.42 -13.71
C LYS A 200 -18.10 -0.84 -12.99
N THR A 201 -18.22 -0.50 -11.70
CA THR A 201 -19.39 -0.83 -10.88
C THR A 201 -20.66 -0.17 -11.41
N ARG A 202 -20.60 1.13 -11.76
CA ARG A 202 -21.75 1.88 -12.29
C ARG A 202 -22.22 1.38 -13.65
N LEU A 203 -21.30 0.96 -14.52
CA LEU A 203 -21.64 0.50 -15.86
C LEU A 203 -21.99 -0.99 -15.93
N HIS A 204 -21.87 -1.76 -14.82
CA HIS A 204 -22.10 -3.21 -14.80
C HIS A 204 -21.34 -3.99 -15.90
N ASN A 205 -20.26 -3.40 -16.42
CA ASN A 205 -19.54 -3.97 -17.54
C ASN A 205 -18.59 -5.04 -17.03
N ARG A 206 -18.70 -6.26 -17.60
CA ARG A 206 -17.67 -7.31 -17.53
C ARG A 206 -16.45 -6.90 -18.36
N MET A 207 -15.85 -5.77 -18.04
CA MET A 207 -14.51 -5.47 -18.53
C MET A 207 -13.59 -6.51 -17.88
N GLY A 208 -13.08 -7.43 -18.68
CA GLY A 208 -12.42 -8.64 -18.19
C GLY A 208 -11.34 -8.29 -17.18
N ASP A 209 -11.35 -8.94 -16.02
CA ASP A 209 -10.38 -8.70 -14.95
C ASP A 209 -8.94 -8.85 -15.46
N GLN A 210 -8.74 -9.66 -16.50
CA GLN A 210 -7.50 -9.81 -17.23
C GLN A 210 -6.99 -8.49 -17.84
N TRP A 211 -7.86 -7.67 -18.45
CA TRP A 211 -7.46 -6.40 -19.06
C TRP A 211 -7.06 -5.37 -18.00
N MET A 212 -7.77 -5.31 -16.87
CA MET A 212 -7.37 -4.47 -15.73
C MET A 212 -6.06 -4.95 -15.10
N LYS A 213 -5.88 -6.27 -14.98
CA LYS A 213 -4.66 -6.89 -14.47
C LYS A 213 -3.46 -6.61 -15.38
N ASP A 214 -3.64 -6.63 -16.69
CA ASP A 214 -2.60 -6.26 -17.65
C ASP A 214 -2.26 -4.76 -17.60
N LEU A 215 -3.23 -3.91 -17.28
CA LEU A 215 -3.02 -2.48 -17.00
C LEU A 215 -2.26 -2.25 -15.68
N LEU A 216 -2.57 -3.03 -14.64
CA LEU A 216 -1.92 -3.02 -13.33
C LEU A 216 -0.45 -3.48 -13.43
N ASN A 217 -0.18 -4.56 -14.16
CA ASN A 217 1.19 -5.05 -14.36
C ASN A 217 2.10 -4.03 -15.07
N LYS A 218 1.52 -3.20 -15.96
CA LYS A 218 2.25 -2.09 -16.61
C LYS A 218 2.51 -0.89 -15.70
N LEU A 219 1.79 -0.79 -14.58
CA LEU A 219 1.85 0.31 -13.61
C LEU A 219 2.49 -0.11 -12.28
N ASP A 220 3.13 -1.29 -12.22
CA ASP A 220 3.84 -1.74 -11.02
C ASP A 220 4.82 -0.67 -10.52
N ASN A 221 5.01 -0.59 -9.20
CA ASN A 221 5.90 0.37 -8.55
C ASN A 221 7.31 0.32 -9.15
N LYS A 222 7.76 -0.87 -9.59
CA LYS A 222 9.01 -1.03 -10.33
C LYS A 222 9.01 -0.30 -11.67
N HIS A 223 7.92 -0.39 -12.44
CA HIS A 223 7.74 0.35 -13.69
C HIS A 223 7.56 1.86 -13.47
N ILE A 224 6.85 2.28 -12.42
CA ILE A 224 6.73 3.69 -12.05
C ILE A 224 8.11 4.25 -11.68
N MET A 225 8.89 3.51 -10.90
CA MET A 225 10.23 3.91 -10.50
C MET A 225 11.17 3.96 -11.70
N ASP A 226 11.17 2.95 -12.57
CA ASP A 226 11.98 2.95 -13.79
C ASP A 226 11.57 4.10 -14.74
N ARG A 227 10.27 4.31 -14.96
CA ARG A 227 9.76 5.43 -15.78
C ARG A 227 10.13 6.78 -15.17
N PHE A 228 10.01 6.94 -13.86
CA PHE A 228 10.43 8.14 -13.14
C PHE A 228 11.93 8.42 -13.32
N GLN A 229 12.75 7.38 -13.22
CA GLN A 229 14.18 7.45 -13.46
C GLN A 229 14.52 7.78 -14.93
N ASN A 230 13.72 7.30 -15.89
CA ASN A 230 13.88 7.53 -17.33
C ASN A 230 13.43 8.93 -17.80
N MET A 231 12.54 9.61 -17.07
CA MET A 231 12.10 10.96 -17.47
C MET A 231 13.19 12.03 -17.33
N ARG A 232 14.28 11.75 -16.60
CA ARG A 232 15.36 12.72 -16.33
C ARG A 232 16.38 12.87 -17.45
N THR A 233 16.49 11.91 -18.38
CA THR A 233 17.44 11.99 -19.52
C THR A 233 17.00 12.98 -20.60
N ARG A 234 15.83 13.62 -20.47
CA ARG A 234 15.30 14.60 -21.44
C ARG A 234 15.46 16.07 -21.01
N THR A 235 15.93 16.35 -19.79
CA THR A 235 16.25 17.72 -19.38
C THR A 235 17.71 18.02 -19.68
N GLY A 236 18.02 18.25 -20.95
CA GLY A 236 19.36 18.56 -21.46
C GLY A 236 19.37 19.18 -22.85
N GLN A 237 18.26 19.77 -23.30
CA GLN A 237 18.19 20.62 -24.48
C GLN A 237 17.17 21.73 -24.22
N LEU A 238 17.66 22.82 -23.64
CA LEU A 238 17.13 24.18 -23.81
C LEU A 238 18.35 25.09 -23.94
#